data_AF-A0A2V9QY85-F1
#
_entry.id   AF-A0A2V9QY85-F1
#
_cell.length_a   1.000
_cell.length_b   1.000
_cell.length_c   1.000
_cell.angle_alpha   90.00
_cell.angle_beta   90.00
_cell.angle_gamma   90.00
#
_symmetry.space_group_name_H-M   'P 1'
#
loop_
_entity.id
_entity.type
_entity.pdbx_description
1 polymer ?
#
loop_
_entity_poly.entity_id
_entity_poly.type
_entity_poly.pdbx_seq_one_letter_code
_entity_poly.pdbx_strand_id
1 'polypeptide(L)'
;MTLETAYLEISAVVYLGFAFLFLFLHLKQRSKFLKYFAIAWRVEAFRLAFYLTRSSGIQFSNGWFALPDILYLLVTWLLLSASASFVGHQRLSRPCLGLYFGLSIPLILGNYFLLKPNMILMAGQKGPPEIFYAIFSNLLVMFLPGGIACLWAMIWFFDYWKRTQMPGVLMVVLFFFVRGLDSLSLPVQWYFSYFPAGSYLTRLLETLGLSVGIVVVSLNKQRAGTAIGRDNLSIKLANCCSQPSQEMR
;
A
#
# COMPACT_ATOMS: atom_id res chain seq x y z
N MET A 1 -13.96 -24.78 -5.54
CA MET A 1 -13.32 -23.49 -5.24
C MET A 1 -13.05 -23.44 -3.74
N THR A 2 -11.80 -23.25 -3.32
CA THR A 2 -11.49 -23.12 -1.88
C THR A 2 -11.83 -21.72 -1.40
N LEU A 3 -12.17 -21.57 -0.11
CA LEU A 3 -12.45 -20.26 0.51
C LEU A 3 -11.28 -19.27 0.33
N GLU A 4 -10.05 -19.76 0.39
CA GLU A 4 -8.83 -19.00 0.11
C GLU A 4 -8.79 -18.43 -1.32
N THR A 5 -9.13 -19.25 -2.32
CA THR A 5 -9.16 -18.80 -3.73
C THR A 5 -10.19 -17.69 -3.93
N ALA A 6 -11.37 -17.83 -3.31
CA ALA A 6 -12.40 -16.79 -3.37
C ALA A 6 -11.93 -15.46 -2.75
N TYR A 7 -11.24 -15.51 -1.61
CA TYR A 7 -10.68 -14.30 -0.99
C TYR A 7 -9.60 -13.64 -1.84
N LEU A 8 -8.72 -14.42 -2.47
CA LEU A 8 -7.68 -13.91 -3.36
C LEU A 8 -8.28 -13.22 -4.59
N GLU A 9 -9.31 -13.80 -5.21
CA GLU A 9 -10.02 -13.21 -6.35
C GLU A 9 -10.71 -11.91 -5.97
N ILE A 10 -11.50 -11.91 -4.89
CA ILE A 10 -12.18 -10.72 -4.40
C ILE A 10 -11.17 -9.61 -4.08
N SER A 11 -10.07 -9.96 -3.41
CA SER A 11 -9.01 -9.01 -3.10
C SER A 11 -8.39 -8.42 -4.36
N ALA A 12 -8.06 -9.24 -5.36
CA ALA A 12 -7.49 -8.78 -6.62
C ALA A 12 -8.41 -7.81 -7.36
N VAL A 13 -9.72 -8.11 -7.39
CA VAL A 13 -10.74 -7.23 -7.98
C VAL A 13 -10.83 -5.91 -7.21
N VAL A 14 -10.82 -5.96 -5.88
CA VAL A 14 -10.83 -4.76 -5.02
C VAL A 14 -9.60 -3.88 -5.30
N TYR A 15 -8.41 -4.49 -5.35
CA TYR A 15 -7.18 -3.77 -5.67
C TYR A 15 -7.26 -3.11 -7.05
N LEU A 16 -7.72 -3.83 -8.09
CA LEU A 16 -7.88 -3.26 -9.43
C LEU A 16 -8.91 -2.13 -9.45
N GLY A 17 -10.10 -2.34 -8.87
CA GLY A 17 -11.17 -1.36 -8.84
C GLY A 17 -10.72 -0.04 -8.21
N PHE A 18 -10.07 -0.11 -7.05
CA PHE A 18 -9.52 1.09 -6.41
C PHE A 18 -8.31 1.66 -7.14
N ALA A 19 -7.47 0.85 -7.78
CA ALA A 19 -6.39 1.37 -8.62
C ALA A 19 -6.91 2.23 -9.79
N PHE A 20 -7.99 1.80 -10.45
CA PHE A 20 -8.63 2.58 -11.50
C PHE A 20 -9.27 3.85 -10.94
N LEU A 21 -9.93 3.77 -9.79
CA LEU A 21 -10.50 4.94 -9.12
C LEU A 21 -9.41 5.95 -8.73
N PHE A 22 -8.29 5.51 -8.15
CA PHE A 22 -7.16 6.37 -7.82
C PHE A 22 -6.51 6.98 -9.05
N LEU A 23 -6.38 6.21 -10.15
CA LEU A 23 -5.91 6.77 -11.41
C LEU A 23 -6.86 7.86 -11.91
N PHE A 24 -8.16 7.62 -11.90
CA PHE A 24 -9.15 8.60 -12.32
C PHE A 24 -9.09 9.88 -11.47
N LEU A 25 -9.04 9.74 -10.15
CA LEU A 25 -8.87 10.88 -9.24
C LEU A 25 -7.52 11.58 -9.45
N HIS A 26 -6.45 10.84 -9.75
CA HIS A 26 -5.16 11.41 -10.12
C HIS A 26 -5.25 12.23 -11.40
N LEU A 27 -5.94 11.75 -12.44
CA LEU A 27 -6.11 12.49 -13.68
C LEU A 27 -6.86 13.80 -13.46
N LYS A 28 -7.83 13.83 -12.53
CA LYS A 28 -8.56 15.04 -12.15
C LYS A 28 -7.76 16.01 -11.27
N GLN A 29 -7.03 15.51 -10.27
CA GLN A 29 -6.39 16.34 -9.24
C GLN A 29 -4.88 16.55 -9.47
N ARG A 30 -4.27 15.80 -10.41
CA ARG A 30 -2.81 15.70 -10.66
C ARG A 30 -1.98 15.42 -9.41
N SER A 31 -2.56 14.71 -8.43
CA SER A 31 -1.94 14.41 -7.14
C SER A 31 -0.94 13.25 -7.22
N LYS A 32 0.31 13.47 -6.80
CA LYS A 32 1.35 12.42 -6.69
C LYS A 32 0.96 11.30 -5.72
N PHE A 33 0.29 11.65 -4.62
CA PHE A 33 -0.27 10.71 -3.64
C PHE A 33 -1.18 9.67 -4.32
N LEU A 34 -2.17 10.13 -5.10
CA LEU A 34 -3.09 9.26 -5.81
C LEU A 34 -2.40 8.42 -6.89
N LYS A 35 -1.39 8.99 -7.58
CA LYS A 35 -0.59 8.24 -8.56
C LYS A 35 0.12 7.05 -7.90
N TYR A 36 0.78 7.26 -6.76
CA TYR A 36 1.50 6.19 -6.09
C TYR A 36 0.56 5.12 -5.53
N PHE A 37 -0.60 5.49 -4.97
CA PHE A 37 -1.62 4.52 -4.56
C PHE A 37 -2.17 3.72 -5.74
N ALA A 38 -2.44 4.36 -6.88
CA ALA A 38 -2.89 3.66 -8.08
C ALA A 38 -1.87 2.61 -8.55
N ILE A 39 -0.58 2.95 -8.53
CA ILE A 39 0.49 2.01 -8.91
C ILE A 39 0.61 0.89 -7.87
N ALA A 40 0.61 1.22 -6.57
CA ALA A 40 0.71 0.23 -5.50
C ALA A 40 -0.40 -0.81 -5.60
N TRP A 41 -1.65 -0.38 -5.85
CA TRP A 41 -2.79 -1.29 -5.91
C TRP A 41 -2.76 -2.16 -7.17
N ARG A 42 -2.25 -1.65 -8.30
CA ARG A 42 -2.01 -2.49 -9.49
C ARG A 42 -0.96 -3.55 -9.23
N VAL A 43 0.12 -3.17 -8.55
CA VAL A 43 1.19 -4.11 -8.20
C VAL A 43 0.67 -5.17 -7.24
N GLU A 44 -0.14 -4.82 -6.23
CA GLU A 44 -0.80 -5.81 -5.36
C GLU A 44 -1.75 -6.74 -6.11
N ALA A 45 -2.57 -6.20 -7.02
CA ALA A 45 -3.45 -7.03 -7.86
C ALA A 45 -2.66 -8.02 -8.71
N PHE A 46 -1.57 -7.55 -9.34
CA PHE A 46 -0.69 -8.40 -10.13
C PHE A 46 0.01 -9.45 -9.25
N ARG A 47 0.46 -9.06 -8.05
CA ARG A 47 1.03 -9.97 -7.06
C ARG A 47 0.05 -11.06 -6.65
N LEU A 48 -1.23 -10.71 -6.41
CA LEU A 48 -2.30 -11.66 -6.09
C LEU A 48 -2.60 -12.61 -7.24
N ALA A 49 -2.52 -12.15 -8.49
CA ALA A 49 -2.69 -13.01 -9.67
C ALA A 49 -1.66 -14.15 -9.70
N PHE A 50 -0.42 -13.93 -9.26
CA PHE A 50 0.56 -15.02 -9.13
C PHE A 50 0.12 -16.10 -8.14
N TYR A 51 -0.41 -15.71 -6.97
CA TYR A 51 -0.91 -16.70 -6.00
C TYR A 51 -2.16 -17.42 -6.53
N LEU A 52 -3.03 -16.75 -7.30
CA LEU A 52 -4.17 -17.38 -7.96
C LEU A 52 -3.76 -18.40 -9.02
N THR A 53 -2.72 -18.11 -9.81
CA THR A 53 -2.22 -19.10 -10.79
C THR A 53 -1.67 -20.35 -10.09
N ARG A 54 -1.03 -20.18 -8.92
CA ARG A 54 -0.55 -21.30 -8.09
C ARG A 54 -1.71 -22.12 -7.52
N SER A 55 -2.76 -21.48 -7.01
CA SER A 55 -3.94 -22.18 -6.47
C SER A 55 -4.72 -22.92 -7.56
N SER A 56 -4.61 -22.47 -8.82
CA SER A 56 -5.23 -23.08 -10.00
C SER A 56 -4.44 -24.27 -10.58
N GLY A 57 -3.29 -24.62 -9.98
CA GLY A 57 -2.46 -25.76 -10.40
C GLY A 57 -1.51 -25.48 -11.57
N ILE A 58 -1.37 -24.22 -12.01
CA ILE A 58 -0.40 -23.84 -13.05
C ILE A 58 1.01 -23.83 -12.43
N GLN A 59 1.91 -24.62 -13.00
CA GLN A 59 3.30 -24.73 -12.53
C GLN A 59 4.21 -23.75 -13.28
N PHE A 60 4.63 -22.68 -12.60
CA PHE A 60 5.74 -21.83 -13.05
C PHE A 60 7.07 -22.33 -12.47
N SER A 61 8.21 -21.95 -13.07
CA SER A 61 9.52 -22.23 -12.45
C SER A 61 9.68 -21.44 -11.15
N ASN A 62 10.44 -21.96 -10.17
CA ASN A 62 10.42 -21.38 -8.82
C ASN A 62 10.97 -19.95 -8.73
N GLY A 63 11.82 -19.56 -9.68
CA GLY A 63 12.27 -18.18 -9.81
C GLY A 63 11.10 -17.20 -10.04
N TRP A 64 9.99 -17.65 -10.62
CA TRP A 64 8.78 -16.84 -10.75
C TRP A 64 8.09 -16.56 -9.42
N PHE A 65 8.30 -17.37 -8.39
CA PHE A 65 7.75 -17.10 -7.05
C PHE A 65 8.56 -16.08 -6.26
N ALA A 66 9.79 -15.77 -6.67
CA ALA A 66 10.51 -14.61 -6.14
C ALA A 66 9.88 -13.28 -6.57
N LEU A 67 9.23 -13.26 -7.75
CA LEU A 67 8.63 -12.05 -8.30
C LEU A 67 7.54 -11.46 -7.38
N PRO A 68 6.51 -12.20 -6.91
CA PRO A 68 5.52 -11.62 -6.01
C PRO A 68 6.14 -11.09 -4.71
N ASP A 69 7.19 -11.73 -4.19
CA ASP A 69 7.87 -11.27 -2.98
C ASP A 69 8.65 -9.96 -3.21
N ILE A 70 9.32 -9.82 -4.36
CA ILE A 70 9.98 -8.57 -4.77
C ILE A 70 8.95 -7.46 -5.02
N LEU A 71 7.80 -7.80 -5.62
CA LEU A 71 6.71 -6.84 -5.85
C LEU A 71 6.13 -6.32 -4.52
N TYR A 72 6.13 -7.11 -3.46
CA TYR A 72 5.73 -6.65 -2.13
C TYR A 72 6.64 -5.51 -1.61
N LEU A 73 7.96 -5.62 -1.80
CA LEU A 73 8.91 -4.56 -1.45
C LEU A 73 8.58 -3.25 -2.19
N LEU A 74 8.24 -3.37 -3.48
CA LEU A 74 7.83 -2.23 -4.31
C LEU A 74 6.51 -1.61 -3.80
N VAL A 75 5.52 -2.42 -3.43
CA VAL A 75 4.25 -1.94 -2.86
C VAL A 75 4.48 -1.17 -1.58
N THR A 76 5.24 -1.72 -0.64
CA THR A 76 5.59 -1.07 0.63
C THR A 76 6.24 0.29 0.37
N TRP A 77 7.18 0.35 -0.57
CA TRP A 77 7.82 1.61 -0.96
C TRP A 77 6.84 2.62 -1.56
N LEU A 78 5.98 2.20 -2.49
CA LEU A 78 5.00 3.07 -3.14
C LEU A 78 3.99 3.62 -2.12
N LEU A 79 3.55 2.79 -1.18
CA LEU A 79 2.69 3.19 -0.06
C LEU A 79 3.35 4.26 0.79
N LEU A 80 4.58 4.02 1.24
CA LEU A 80 5.32 4.97 2.06
C LEU A 80 5.59 6.28 1.31
N SER A 81 5.91 6.20 0.03
CA SER A 81 6.10 7.37 -0.86
C SER A 81 4.82 8.16 -1.06
N ALA A 82 3.69 7.48 -1.18
CA ALA A 82 2.38 8.12 -1.27
C ALA A 82 2.08 8.88 0.02
N SER A 83 2.22 8.22 1.17
CA SER A 83 2.02 8.82 2.50
C SER A 83 2.91 10.04 2.73
N ALA A 84 4.19 9.94 2.40
CA ALA A 84 5.13 11.06 2.48
C ALA A 84 4.71 12.24 1.58
N SER A 85 4.33 11.94 0.33
CA SER A 85 3.84 12.96 -0.61
C SER A 85 2.55 13.62 -0.16
N PHE A 86 1.70 12.93 0.60
CA PHE A 86 0.44 13.47 1.09
C PHE A 86 0.65 14.49 2.21
N VAL A 87 1.50 14.14 3.18
CA VAL A 87 1.77 14.96 4.37
C VAL A 87 2.79 16.08 4.08
N GLY A 88 3.44 16.05 2.91
CA GLY A 88 4.39 17.09 2.49
C GLY A 88 5.85 16.78 2.85
N HIS A 89 6.15 15.55 3.30
CA HIS A 89 7.52 15.07 3.45
C HIS A 89 8.08 14.76 2.06
N GLN A 90 8.95 15.65 1.55
CA GLN A 90 9.34 15.62 0.14
C GLN A 90 10.40 14.56 -0.21
N ARG A 91 11.11 13.96 0.75
CA ARG A 91 12.19 13.01 0.44
C ARG A 91 12.31 11.90 1.49
N LEU A 92 11.87 10.70 1.12
CA LEU A 92 12.44 9.48 1.70
C LEU A 92 13.91 9.40 1.28
N SER A 93 14.79 9.05 2.23
CA SER A 93 16.23 8.96 2.02
C SER A 93 16.56 7.97 0.90
N ARG A 94 17.09 8.45 -0.23
CA ARG A 94 17.50 7.62 -1.38
C ARG A 94 18.52 6.53 -0.99
N PRO A 95 19.51 6.79 -0.13
CA PRO A 95 20.41 5.75 0.38
C PRO A 95 19.68 4.62 1.10
N CYS A 96 18.70 4.93 1.95
CA CYS A 96 17.92 3.92 2.66
C CYS A 96 17.11 3.03 1.70
N LEU A 97 16.61 3.61 0.61
CA LEU A 97 15.94 2.87 -0.45
C LEU A 97 16.92 1.94 -1.20
N GLY A 98 18.09 2.46 -1.58
CA GLY A 98 19.13 1.66 -2.24
C GLY A 98 19.57 0.48 -1.39
N LEU A 99 19.75 0.70 -0.08
CA LEU A 99 20.07 -0.36 0.88
C LEU A 99 18.92 -1.35 1.05
N TYR A 100 17.68 -0.88 1.14
CA TYR A 100 16.52 -1.75 1.30
C TYR A 100 16.37 -2.72 0.12
N PHE A 101 16.33 -2.21 -1.11
CA PHE A 101 16.24 -3.10 -2.28
C PHE A 101 17.53 -3.88 -2.51
N GLY A 102 18.70 -3.26 -2.32
CA GLY A 102 20.01 -3.85 -2.55
C GLY A 102 20.33 -5.00 -1.59
N LEU A 103 19.78 -5.00 -0.38
CA LEU A 103 19.91 -6.13 0.55
C LEU A 103 18.77 -7.14 0.39
N SER A 104 17.55 -6.69 0.14
CA SER A 104 16.37 -7.56 0.12
C SER A 104 16.28 -8.41 -1.14
N ILE A 105 16.51 -7.83 -2.32
CA ILE A 105 16.35 -8.55 -3.59
C ILE A 105 17.35 -9.71 -3.71
N PRO A 106 18.66 -9.53 -3.46
CA PRO A 106 19.62 -10.63 -3.56
C PRO A 106 19.33 -11.75 -2.57
N LEU A 107 18.89 -11.44 -1.35
CA LEU A 107 18.51 -12.44 -0.36
C LEU A 107 17.31 -13.27 -0.85
N ILE A 108 16.24 -12.61 -1.31
CA ILE A 108 15.04 -13.28 -1.83
C ILE A 108 15.43 -14.17 -3.01
N LEU A 109 16.14 -13.63 -4.01
CA LEU A 109 16.57 -14.40 -5.17
C LEU A 109 17.46 -15.57 -4.76
N GLY A 110 18.46 -15.34 -3.90
CA GLY A 110 19.34 -16.38 -3.38
C GLY A 110 18.57 -17.53 -2.73
N ASN A 111 17.59 -17.21 -1.89
CA ASN A 111 16.73 -18.23 -1.28
C ASN A 111 15.94 -19.03 -2.32
N TYR A 112 15.34 -18.39 -3.34
CA TYR A 112 14.59 -19.11 -4.39
C TYR A 112 15.47 -19.90 -5.37
N PHE A 113 16.72 -19.49 -5.60
CA PHE A 113 17.64 -20.20 -6.50
C PHE A 113 18.41 -21.34 -5.81
N LEU A 114 18.74 -21.18 -4.52
CA LEU A 114 19.52 -22.16 -3.76
C LEU A 114 18.65 -23.25 -3.11
N LEU A 115 17.39 -22.96 -2.79
CA LEU A 115 16.49 -23.94 -2.17
C LEU A 115 15.62 -24.62 -3.22
N LYS A 116 15.67 -25.96 -3.23
CA LYS A 116 15.04 -26.80 -4.25
C LYS A 116 13.52 -26.60 -4.39
N PRO A 117 12.97 -26.83 -5.59
CA PRO A 117 11.65 -26.37 -6.07
C PRO A 117 10.41 -26.67 -5.23
N ASN A 118 10.39 -27.78 -4.49
CA ASN A 118 9.15 -28.41 -4.05
C ASN A 118 8.94 -28.39 -2.53
N MET A 119 9.82 -27.72 -1.78
CA MET A 119 9.81 -27.81 -0.32
C MET A 119 9.15 -26.64 0.41
N ILE A 120 8.65 -25.63 -0.33
CA ILE A 120 7.85 -24.51 0.20
C ILE A 120 6.48 -24.98 0.77
N LEU A 121 6.12 -26.25 0.53
CA LEU A 121 4.87 -26.87 0.98
C LEU A 121 4.85 -27.29 2.46
N MET A 122 5.99 -27.29 3.16
CA MET A 122 6.02 -27.58 4.60
C MET A 122 5.94 -26.28 5.40
N ALA A 123 4.74 -25.96 5.88
CA ALA A 123 4.52 -24.79 6.73
C ALA A 123 5.17 -24.99 8.12
N GLY A 124 5.94 -23.99 8.55
CA GLY A 124 6.39 -23.84 9.94
C GLY A 124 7.54 -24.74 10.40
N GLN A 125 7.76 -24.83 11.71
CA GLN A 125 8.90 -25.51 12.37
C GLN A 125 9.05 -27.01 12.05
N LYS A 126 8.03 -27.63 11.45
CA LYS A 126 8.03 -29.06 11.14
C LYS A 126 8.80 -29.41 9.86
N GLY A 127 9.26 -28.41 9.09
CA GLY A 127 10.07 -28.60 7.89
C GLY A 127 11.58 -28.72 8.17
N PRO A 128 12.41 -29.02 7.15
CA PRO A 128 13.86 -29.02 7.28
C PRO A 128 14.40 -27.65 7.73
N PRO A 129 15.43 -27.59 8.60
CA PRO A 129 15.88 -26.34 9.24
C PRO A 129 16.37 -25.31 8.22
N GLU A 130 17.06 -25.73 7.16
CA GLU A 130 17.55 -24.84 6.10
C GLU A 130 16.42 -24.10 5.38
N ILE A 131 15.33 -24.81 5.09
CA ILE A 131 14.13 -24.26 4.44
C ILE A 131 13.41 -23.34 5.41
N PHE A 132 13.35 -23.73 6.68
CA PHE A 132 12.76 -22.92 7.71
C PHE A 132 13.45 -21.55 7.79
N TYR A 133 14.77 -21.52 8.01
CA TYR A 133 15.50 -20.26 8.16
C TYR A 133 15.44 -19.39 6.90
N ALA A 134 15.41 -19.99 5.72
CA ALA A 134 15.30 -19.24 4.49
C ALA A 134 13.94 -18.57 4.31
N ILE A 135 12.83 -19.30 4.50
CA ILE A 135 11.49 -18.71 4.44
C ILE A 135 11.35 -17.65 5.54
N PHE A 136 11.83 -17.94 6.76
CA PHE A 136 11.82 -16.98 7.86
C PHE A 136 12.57 -15.69 7.52
N SER A 137 13.77 -15.81 6.93
CA SER A 137 14.57 -14.65 6.52
C SER A 137 13.88 -13.81 5.44
N ASN A 138 13.21 -14.45 4.46
CA ASN A 138 12.38 -13.76 3.48
C ASN A 138 11.24 -13.00 4.16
N LEU A 139 10.53 -13.67 5.08
CA LEU A 139 9.42 -13.05 5.82
C LEU A 139 9.89 -11.84 6.63
N LEU A 140 11.03 -11.94 7.31
CA LEU A 140 11.59 -10.82 8.06
C LEU A 140 11.91 -9.64 7.14
N VAL A 141 12.65 -9.88 6.05
CA VAL A 141 13.08 -8.81 5.15
C VAL A 141 11.92 -8.16 4.40
N MET A 142 10.86 -8.91 4.11
CA MET A 142 9.66 -8.37 3.48
C MET A 142 8.78 -7.65 4.49
N PHE A 143 8.34 -8.35 5.54
CA PHE A 143 7.22 -7.92 6.36
C PHE A 143 7.61 -7.06 7.56
N LEU A 144 8.85 -7.17 8.09
CA LEU A 144 9.29 -6.31 9.19
C LEU A 144 9.45 -4.85 8.71
N PRO A 145 10.19 -4.54 7.62
CA PRO A 145 10.22 -3.20 7.06
C PRO A 145 8.85 -2.72 6.57
N GLY A 146 8.04 -3.62 6.01
CA GLY A 146 6.66 -3.33 5.60
C GLY A 146 5.78 -2.86 6.77
N GLY A 147 5.84 -3.58 7.89
CA GLY A 147 5.11 -3.25 9.11
C GLY A 147 5.57 -1.91 9.69
N ILE A 148 6.89 -1.71 9.81
CA ILE A 148 7.47 -0.44 10.30
C ILE A 148 7.05 0.72 9.40
N ALA A 149 7.10 0.56 8.07
CA ALA A 149 6.67 1.59 7.12
C ALA A 149 5.19 1.96 7.27
N CYS A 150 4.31 0.97 7.48
CA CYS A 150 2.89 1.21 7.70
C CYS A 150 2.64 1.97 9.02
N LEU A 151 3.32 1.59 10.10
CA LEU A 151 3.22 2.29 11.39
C LEU A 151 3.79 3.72 11.29
N TRP A 152 4.86 3.91 10.52
CA TRP A 152 5.42 5.23 10.28
C TRP A 152 4.48 6.13 9.48
N ALA A 153 3.85 5.58 8.43
CA ALA A 153 2.79 6.26 7.69
C ALA A 153 1.60 6.61 8.59
N MET A 154 1.19 5.70 9.49
CA MET A 154 0.15 5.96 10.49
C MET A 154 0.48 7.20 11.33
N ILE A 155 1.71 7.31 11.86
CA ILE A 155 2.14 8.46 12.66
C ILE A 155 1.99 9.76 11.84
N TRP A 156 2.46 9.77 10.59
CA TRP A 156 2.34 10.93 9.71
C TRP A 156 0.89 11.34 9.45
N PHE A 157 0.00 10.37 9.18
CA PHE A 157 -1.42 10.65 9.00
C PHE A 157 -2.09 11.10 10.29
N PHE A 158 -1.70 10.56 11.44
CA PHE A 158 -2.23 10.96 12.74
C PHE A 158 -1.86 12.41 13.07
N ASP A 159 -0.61 12.81 12.83
CA ASP A 159 -0.17 14.19 12.99
C ASP A 159 -0.89 15.13 12.01
N TYR A 160 -1.13 14.69 10.78
CA TYR A 160 -1.92 15.44 9.81
C TYR A 160 -3.39 15.57 10.26
N TRP A 161 -3.97 14.51 10.81
CA TRP A 161 -5.33 14.51 11.34
C TRP A 161 -5.47 15.49 12.51
N LYS A 162 -4.52 15.49 13.46
CA LYS A 162 -4.51 16.45 14.58
C LYS A 162 -4.65 17.90 14.10
N ARG A 163 -3.99 18.25 12.98
CA ARG A 163 -4.00 19.60 12.41
C ARG A 163 -5.24 19.93 11.58
N THR A 164 -5.86 18.94 10.95
CA THR A 164 -6.92 19.16 9.95
C THR A 164 -8.30 18.65 10.35
N GLN A 165 -8.38 17.77 11.35
CA GLN A 165 -9.59 17.12 11.85
C GLN A 165 -10.44 16.45 10.75
N MET A 166 -9.82 16.04 9.63
CA MET A 166 -10.53 15.43 8.51
C MET A 166 -10.90 13.97 8.81
N PRO A 167 -12.19 13.58 8.78
CA PRO A 167 -12.65 12.27 9.24
C PRO A 167 -12.05 11.09 8.46
N GLY A 168 -11.85 11.25 7.15
CA GLY A 168 -11.22 10.21 6.32
C GLY A 168 -9.78 9.89 6.72
N VAL A 169 -9.08 10.83 7.36
CA VAL A 169 -7.68 10.60 7.78
C VAL A 169 -7.63 9.63 8.95
N LEU A 170 -8.60 9.69 9.87
CA LEU A 170 -8.66 8.77 11.00
C LEU A 170 -8.90 7.33 10.54
N MET A 171 -9.71 7.12 9.51
CA MET A 171 -9.85 5.80 8.87
C MET A 171 -8.51 5.32 8.31
N VAL A 172 -7.78 6.19 7.59
CA VAL A 172 -6.45 5.85 7.06
C VAL A 172 -5.47 5.48 8.18
N VAL A 173 -5.47 6.22 9.30
CA VAL A 173 -4.67 5.91 10.49
C VAL A 173 -5.00 4.52 11.03
N LEU A 174 -6.29 4.24 11.27
CA LEU A 174 -6.73 2.95 11.80
C LEU A 174 -6.29 1.79 10.89
N PHE A 175 -6.51 1.90 9.58
CA PHE A 175 -6.19 0.80 8.67
C PHE A 175 -4.68 0.66 8.37
N PHE A 176 -3.89 1.73 8.43
CA PHE A 176 -2.43 1.60 8.43
C PHE A 176 -1.91 0.93 9.71
N PHE A 177 -2.53 1.21 10.86
CA PHE A 177 -2.19 0.54 12.12
C PHE A 177 -2.45 -0.97 12.03
N VAL A 178 -3.66 -1.37 11.63
CA VAL A 178 -4.03 -2.78 11.50
C VAL A 178 -3.13 -3.49 10.49
N ARG A 179 -2.91 -2.90 9.30
CA ARG A 179 -1.98 -3.44 8.28
C ARG A 179 -0.54 -3.56 8.78
N GLY A 180 -0.10 -2.60 9.61
CA GLY A 180 1.20 -2.63 10.26
C GLY A 180 1.34 -3.82 11.21
N LEU A 181 0.35 -4.03 12.08
CA LEU A 181 0.31 -5.17 13.00
C LEU A 181 0.23 -6.52 12.26
N ASP A 182 -0.62 -6.62 11.23
CA ASP A 182 -0.75 -7.85 10.44
C ASP A 182 0.59 -8.21 9.80
N SER A 183 1.26 -7.23 9.16
CA SER A 183 2.60 -7.42 8.57
C SER A 183 3.62 -7.88 9.63
N LEU A 184 3.67 -7.26 10.81
CA LEU A 184 4.60 -7.67 11.88
C LEU A 184 4.28 -9.05 12.45
N SER A 185 3.02 -9.46 12.41
CA SER A 185 2.59 -10.75 12.94
C SER A 185 2.93 -11.91 12.00
N LEU A 186 3.07 -11.70 10.70
CA LEU A 186 3.30 -12.78 9.72
C LEU A 186 4.57 -13.62 9.98
N PRO A 187 5.75 -13.05 10.27
CA PRO A 187 6.91 -13.84 10.67
C PRO A 187 6.68 -14.65 11.95
N VAL A 188 5.95 -14.08 12.91
CA VAL A 188 5.64 -14.72 14.21
C VAL A 188 4.67 -15.87 14.02
N GLN A 189 3.58 -15.64 13.28
CA GLN A 189 2.60 -16.65 12.88
C GLN A 189 3.28 -17.83 12.19
N TRP A 190 4.17 -17.53 11.24
CA TRP A 190 4.90 -18.56 10.53
C TRP A 190 5.88 -19.32 11.44
N TYR A 191 6.60 -18.62 12.33
CA TYR A 191 7.51 -19.24 13.30
C TYR A 191 6.77 -20.24 14.21
N PHE A 192 5.58 -19.87 14.69
CA PHE A 192 4.75 -20.73 15.54
C PHE A 192 3.82 -21.69 14.78
N SER A 193 3.89 -21.72 13.44
CA SER A 193 2.99 -22.53 12.59
C SER A 193 1.50 -22.24 12.84
N TYR A 194 1.16 -20.99 13.21
CA TYR A 194 -0.18 -20.56 13.59
C TYR A 194 -0.72 -19.58 12.56
N PHE A 195 -1.68 -20.02 11.75
CA PHE A 195 -2.34 -19.20 10.72
C PHE A 195 -3.84 -19.09 11.03
N PRO A 196 -4.31 -17.97 11.60
CA PRO A 196 -5.72 -17.82 11.94
C PRO A 196 -6.56 -17.75 10.67
N ALA A 197 -7.68 -18.48 10.65
CA ALA A 197 -8.59 -18.55 9.50
C ALA A 197 -9.15 -17.17 9.08
N GLY A 198 -9.22 -16.21 10.02
CA GLY A 198 -9.68 -14.85 9.76
C GLY A 198 -8.67 -13.93 9.05
N SER A 199 -7.41 -14.34 8.88
CA SER A 199 -6.35 -13.50 8.28
C SER A 199 -6.71 -12.95 6.89
N TYR A 200 -7.31 -13.77 6.02
CA TYR A 200 -7.75 -13.34 4.70
C TYR A 200 -8.85 -12.27 4.75
N LEU A 201 -9.81 -12.42 5.67
CA LEU A 201 -10.88 -11.45 5.86
C LEU A 201 -10.33 -10.12 6.42
N THR A 202 -9.45 -10.19 7.41
CA THR A 202 -8.79 -9.01 7.99
C THR A 202 -8.06 -8.22 6.89
N ARG A 203 -7.27 -8.91 6.05
CA ARG A 203 -6.54 -8.27 4.95
C ARG A 203 -7.45 -7.63 3.90
N LEU A 204 -8.59 -8.24 3.60
CA LEU A 204 -9.61 -7.67 2.73
C LEU A 204 -10.21 -6.39 3.33
N LEU A 205 -10.61 -6.44 4.60
CA LEU A 205 -11.18 -5.30 5.33
C LEU A 205 -10.19 -4.14 5.46
N GLU A 206 -8.92 -4.43 5.73
CA GLU A 206 -7.84 -3.44 5.73
C GLU A 206 -7.70 -2.75 4.38
N THR A 207 -7.69 -3.55 3.30
CA THR A 207 -7.54 -3.03 1.94
C THR A 207 -8.72 -2.12 1.58
N LEU A 208 -9.94 -2.57 1.86
CA LEU A 208 -11.16 -1.78 1.65
C LEU A 208 -11.13 -0.49 2.48
N GLY A 209 -10.89 -0.62 3.77
CA GLY A 209 -10.89 0.48 4.72
C GLY A 209 -9.86 1.56 4.38
N LEU A 210 -8.62 1.15 4.10
CA LEU A 210 -7.57 2.06 3.65
C LEU A 210 -7.95 2.75 2.34
N SER A 211 -8.50 1.99 1.38
CA SER A 211 -8.85 2.53 0.07
C SER A 211 -9.99 3.55 0.15
N VAL A 212 -11.04 3.24 0.90
CA VAL A 212 -12.16 4.16 1.16
C VAL A 212 -11.67 5.41 1.88
N GLY A 213 -10.83 5.24 2.91
CA GLY A 213 -10.22 6.36 3.64
C GLY A 213 -9.47 7.31 2.70
N ILE A 214 -8.65 6.78 1.79
CA ILE A 214 -7.91 7.56 0.78
C ILE A 214 -8.84 8.32 -0.15
N VAL A 215 -9.91 7.68 -0.63
CA VAL A 215 -10.92 8.35 -1.49
C VAL A 215 -11.56 9.51 -0.73
N VAL A 216 -12.03 9.27 0.50
CA VAL A 216 -12.68 10.31 1.33
C VAL A 216 -11.73 11.48 1.56
N VAL A 217 -10.49 11.21 1.94
CA VAL A 217 -9.46 12.25 2.15
C VAL A 217 -9.21 13.04 0.87
N SER A 218 -9.11 12.37 -0.28
CA SER A 218 -8.84 13.01 -1.57
C SER A 218 -9.99 13.88 -2.04
N LEU A 219 -11.25 13.44 -1.82
CA LEU A 219 -12.44 14.22 -2.14
C LEU A 219 -12.59 15.42 -1.21
N ASN A 220 -12.31 15.26 0.10
CA ASN A 220 -12.35 16.37 1.07
C ASN A 220 -11.31 17.44 0.73
N LYS A 221 -10.09 17.04 0.36
CA LYS A 221 -9.03 17.98 -0.06
C LYS A 221 -9.41 18.74 -1.33
N GLN A 222 -10.08 18.07 -2.29
CA GLN A 222 -10.59 18.72 -3.49
C GLN A 222 -11.68 19.74 -3.16
N ARG A 223 -12.65 19.38 -2.31
CA ARG A 223 -13.74 20.28 -1.87
C ARG A 223 -13.20 21.53 -1.19
N ALA A 224 -12.25 21.37 -0.27
CA ALA A 224 -11.58 22.49 0.40
C ALA A 224 -10.86 23.42 -0.59
N GLY A 225 -10.14 22.85 -1.58
CA GLY A 225 -9.47 23.64 -2.62
C GLY A 225 -10.45 24.41 -3.53
N THR A 226 -11.59 23.80 -3.88
CA THR A 226 -12.62 24.48 -4.69
C THR A 226 -13.36 25.59 -3.94
N ALA A 227 -13.56 25.46 -2.63
CA ALA A 227 -14.18 26.51 -1.81
C ALA A 227 -13.29 27.76 -1.77
N ILE A 228 -12.00 27.59 -1.47
CA ILE A 228 -11.01 28.68 -1.45
C ILE A 228 -10.88 29.35 -2.83
N GLY A 229 -10.92 28.55 -3.91
CA GLY A 229 -10.90 29.07 -5.28
C GLY A 229 -12.13 29.92 -5.62
N ARG A 230 -13.31 29.53 -5.11
CA ARG A 230 -14.57 30.25 -5.33
C ARG A 230 -14.62 31.57 -4.57
N ASP A 231 -14.11 31.59 -3.34
CA ASP A 231 -14.03 32.79 -2.51
C ASP A 231 -13.01 33.80 -3.06
N ASN A 232 -11.87 33.33 -3.59
CA ASN A 232 -10.92 34.20 -4.28
C ASN A 232 -11.47 34.75 -5.61
N LEU A 233 -12.33 33.99 -6.30
CA LEU A 233 -12.98 34.45 -7.53
C LEU A 233 -14.06 35.49 -7.22
N SER A 234 -14.85 35.29 -6.17
CA SER A 234 -15.88 36.26 -5.74
C SER A 234 -15.26 37.55 -5.24
N ILE A 235 -14.14 37.50 -4.51
CA ILE A 235 -13.38 38.69 -4.10
C ILE A 235 -12.80 39.44 -5.32
N LYS A 236 -12.23 38.72 -6.31
CA LYS A 236 -11.74 39.35 -7.55
C LYS A 236 -12.86 39.99 -8.37
N LEU A 237 -14.02 39.34 -8.48
CA LEU A 237 -15.18 39.88 -9.18
C LEU A 237 -15.79 41.09 -8.45
N ALA A 238 -15.87 41.04 -7.12
CA ALA A 238 -16.30 42.18 -6.31
C ALA A 238 -15.37 43.39 -6.46
N ASN A 239 -14.05 43.17 -6.54
CA ASN A 239 -13.06 44.22 -6.76
C ASN A 239 -13.06 44.76 -8.20
N CYS A 240 -13.49 43.98 -9.20
CA CYS A 240 -13.65 44.48 -10.57
C CYS A 240 -14.93 45.32 -10.73
N CYS A 241 -15.99 45.02 -9.97
CA CYS A 241 -17.23 45.80 -9.99
C CYS A 241 -17.19 47.06 -9.11
N SER A 242 -16.17 47.22 -8.25
CA SER A 242 -16.03 48.37 -7.35
C SER A 242 -15.03 49.43 -7.83
N GLN A 243 -14.41 49.28 -9.02
CA GLN A 243 -13.66 50.39 -9.64
C GLN A 243 -14.66 51.31 -10.35
N PRO A 244 -14.92 52.53 -9.83
CA PRO A 244 -15.65 53.53 -10.59
C PRO A 244 -14.77 53.97 -11.74
N SER A 245 -15.36 54.09 -12.92
CA SER A 245 -14.82 54.77 -14.09
C SER A 245 -14.42 56.21 -13.74
N GLN A 246 -13.24 56.40 -13.18
CA GLN A 246 -12.53 57.67 -13.12
C GLN A 246 -11.51 57.70 -14.24
N GLU A 247 -11.96 57.86 -15.47
CA GLU A 247 -11.14 58.39 -16.56
C GLU A 247 -12.06 58.72 -17.75
N MET A 248 -12.58 59.94 -17.73
CA MET A 248 -12.93 60.74 -18.91
C MET A 248 -13.16 62.17 -18.41
N ARG A 249 -12.05 62.88 -18.20
CA ARG A 249 -11.98 64.34 -18.33
C ARG A 249 -11.20 64.63 -19.60
#